data_AF-A0A9R1CGA4-F1
#
_entry.id   AF-A0A9R1CGA4-F1
#
_cell.length_a   1.000
_cell.length_b   1.000
_cell.length_c   1.000
_cell.angle_alpha   90.00
_cell.angle_beta   90.00
_cell.angle_gamma   90.00
#
_symmetry.space_group_name_H-M   'P 1'
#
loop_
_entity.id
_entity.type
_entity.pdbx_description
1 polymer ?
#
loop_
_entity_poly.entity_id
_entity_poly.type
_entity_poly.pdbx_seq_one_letter_code
_entity_poly.pdbx_strand_id
1 'polypeptide(L)'
;MSLSPLTAQISSLLASPVHAVLPLPRFPIIHAIRVSILWAALTRHKHRSGTLQDAFGYLVLAWAGNTTLALLLSLPPAWLVSPAPWIVYLLVYLLFIPTGLSPYIVDHVPQGVTIGSIAGMLEASGKFHAAAQGHEVSAWTYTLLSTLAISSGGFLVSLFNLHEASYHLSVPSVFRRGVGVWGTMDVWAAALAGLGYWVMVSVGMDDVQAMLGFDRWGVKSTAMDSLSARTVCVLFLGGILILRAVRTQLVSTSKK
;
A
#
# COMPACT_ATOMS: atom_id res chain seq x y z
N MET A 1 -14.27 7.07 -24.17
CA MET A 1 -14.93 6.74 -22.89
C MET A 1 -14.59 7.85 -21.90
N SER A 2 -15.57 8.64 -21.45
CA SER A 2 -15.36 9.66 -20.43
C SER A 2 -15.26 9.00 -19.07
N LEU A 3 -14.17 9.23 -18.34
CA LEU A 3 -14.09 8.91 -16.92
C LEU A 3 -15.31 9.49 -16.21
N SER A 4 -15.83 8.78 -15.20
CA SER A 4 -16.83 9.41 -14.33
C SER A 4 -16.23 10.72 -13.78
N PRO A 5 -17.00 11.82 -13.68
CA PRO A 5 -16.48 13.11 -13.25
C PRO A 5 -15.76 13.02 -11.90
N LEU A 6 -16.24 12.15 -11.01
CA LEU A 6 -15.63 11.84 -9.72
C LEU A 6 -14.25 11.18 -9.87
N THR A 7 -14.12 10.20 -10.76
CA THR A 7 -12.87 9.46 -11.02
C THR A 7 -11.78 10.39 -11.60
N ALA A 8 -12.16 11.27 -12.52
CA ALA A 8 -11.26 12.29 -13.08
C ALA A 8 -10.82 13.30 -12.01
N GLN A 9 -11.75 13.72 -11.15
CA GLN A 9 -11.45 14.67 -10.07
C GLN A 9 -10.52 14.07 -9.02
N ILE A 10 -10.72 12.81 -8.62
CA ILE A 10 -9.82 12.11 -7.68
C ILE A 10 -8.40 12.01 -8.26
N SER A 11 -8.28 11.64 -9.54
CA SER A 11 -6.97 11.50 -10.18
C SER A 11 -6.24 12.82 -10.33
N SER A 12 -6.96 13.86 -10.74
CA SER A 12 -6.45 15.23 -10.79
C SER A 12 -6.00 15.69 -9.40
N LEU A 13 -6.81 15.45 -8.37
CA LEU A 13 -6.48 15.81 -6.99
C LEU A 13 -5.24 15.07 -6.47
N LEU A 14 -5.08 13.78 -6.80
CA LEU A 14 -3.94 12.98 -6.34
C LEU A 14 -2.65 13.27 -7.10
N ALA A 15 -2.74 13.58 -8.39
CA ALA A 15 -1.59 13.91 -9.24
C ALA A 15 -1.19 15.40 -9.14
N SER A 16 -2.11 16.27 -8.71
CA SER A 16 -1.83 17.70 -8.58
C SER A 16 -0.75 17.98 -7.55
N PRO A 17 0.14 18.94 -7.82
CA PRO A 17 1.15 19.36 -6.87
C PRO A 17 0.51 19.91 -5.60
N VAL A 18 1.20 19.76 -4.46
CA VAL A 18 0.77 20.39 -3.19
C VAL A 18 0.77 21.92 -3.34
N HIS A 19 1.80 22.46 -3.98
CA HIS A 19 1.99 23.88 -4.19
C HIS A 19 2.67 24.15 -5.53
N ALA A 20 2.39 25.28 -6.17
CA ALA A 20 2.96 25.62 -7.49
C ALA A 20 4.50 25.72 -7.47
N VAL A 21 5.06 26.26 -6.38
CA VAL A 21 6.52 26.45 -6.20
C VAL A 21 7.24 25.15 -5.81
N LEU A 22 6.52 24.21 -5.21
CA LEU A 22 7.07 22.94 -4.76
C LEU A 22 6.17 21.83 -5.30
N PRO A 23 6.40 21.38 -6.55
CA PRO A 23 5.51 20.48 -7.27
C PRO A 23 5.65 19.03 -6.79
N LEU A 24 5.63 18.84 -5.47
CA LEU A 24 5.64 17.51 -4.86
C LEU A 24 4.24 16.91 -5.01
N PRO A 25 4.14 15.66 -5.49
CA PRO A 25 2.88 14.96 -5.56
C PRO A 25 2.33 14.75 -4.14
N ARG A 26 1.03 15.03 -3.96
CA ARG A 26 0.36 14.93 -2.64
C ARG A 26 0.41 13.52 -2.07
N PHE A 27 0.36 12.54 -2.96
CA PHE A 27 0.19 11.16 -2.58
C PHE A 27 1.41 10.53 -1.88
N PRO A 28 2.65 10.67 -2.38
CA PRO A 28 3.84 10.29 -1.62
C PRO A 28 3.93 10.96 -0.24
N ILE A 29 3.45 12.20 -0.08
CA ILE A 29 3.44 12.88 1.21
C ILE A 29 2.44 12.21 2.16
N ILE A 30 1.22 11.95 1.70
CA ILE A 30 0.21 11.24 2.50
C ILE A 30 0.72 9.85 2.91
N HIS A 31 1.32 9.12 1.99
CA HIS A 31 1.92 7.81 2.28
C HIS A 31 3.07 7.92 3.26
N ALA A 32 3.99 8.87 3.10
CA ALA A 32 5.10 9.10 4.02
C ALA A 32 4.61 9.43 5.45
N ILE A 33 3.59 10.28 5.59
CA ILE A 33 2.98 10.63 6.89
C ILE A 33 2.38 9.38 7.55
N ARG A 34 1.70 8.55 6.76
CA ARG A 34 1.14 7.30 7.28
C ARG A 34 2.23 6.32 7.70
N VAL A 35 3.30 6.20 6.92
CA VAL A 35 4.45 5.36 7.28
C VAL A 35 5.15 5.87 8.53
N SER A 36 5.21 7.19 8.77
CA SER A 36 5.84 7.73 9.99
C SER A 36 5.01 7.42 11.22
N ILE A 37 3.68 7.51 11.13
CA ILE A 37 2.76 7.09 12.20
C ILE A 37 2.92 5.58 12.49
N LEU A 38 2.95 4.75 11.44
CA LEU A 38 3.16 3.30 11.59
C LEU A 38 4.52 2.98 12.20
N TRP A 39 5.57 3.67 11.75
CA TRP A 39 6.92 3.52 12.27
C TRP A 39 6.98 3.86 13.75
N ALA A 40 6.41 5.00 14.15
CA ALA A 40 6.31 5.40 15.55
C ALA A 40 5.54 4.39 16.41
N ALA A 41 4.51 3.75 15.86
CA ALA A 41 3.79 2.68 16.56
C ALA A 41 4.65 1.42 16.74
N LEU A 42 5.48 1.06 15.76
CA LEU A 42 6.36 -0.11 15.81
C LEU A 42 7.57 0.08 16.74
N THR A 43 8.12 1.30 16.78
CA THR A 43 9.25 1.65 17.65
C THR A 43 8.82 2.10 19.04
N ARG A 44 7.50 2.14 19.30
CA ARG A 44 6.93 2.51 20.60
C ARG A 44 7.47 1.59 21.69
N HIS A 45 7.92 2.18 22.80
CA HIS A 45 8.48 1.47 23.96
C HIS A 45 9.75 0.65 23.69
N LYS A 46 10.38 0.82 22.53
CA LYS A 46 11.68 0.23 22.22
C LYS A 46 12.81 1.17 22.64
N HIS A 47 13.98 0.61 22.93
CA HIS A 47 15.18 1.42 23.12
C HIS A 47 15.47 2.21 21.85
N ARG A 48 15.72 3.51 21.99
CA ARG A 48 15.98 4.40 20.85
C ARG A 48 17.29 3.98 20.18
N SER A 49 17.18 3.56 18.92
CA SER A 49 18.33 3.45 18.02
C SER A 49 18.90 4.84 17.71
N GLY A 50 20.11 4.88 17.14
CA GLY A 50 20.64 6.14 16.59
C GLY A 50 19.73 6.70 15.49
N THR A 51 19.69 8.02 15.32
CA THR A 51 18.80 8.70 14.36
C THR A 51 18.93 8.17 12.94
N LEU A 52 20.16 7.88 12.48
CA LEU A 52 20.38 7.34 11.13
C LEU A 52 19.80 5.92 10.97
N GLN A 53 19.91 5.09 12.02
CA GLN A 53 19.37 3.74 12.03
C GLN A 53 17.83 3.77 12.05
N ASP A 54 17.24 4.68 12.83
CA ASP A 54 15.80 4.88 12.88
C ASP A 54 15.25 5.39 11.53
N ALA A 55 15.92 6.39 10.94
CA ALA A 55 15.61 6.89 9.61
C ALA A 55 15.72 5.79 8.55
N PHE A 56 16.78 4.98 8.58
CA PHE A 56 16.95 3.86 7.67
C PHE A 56 15.80 2.86 7.75
N GLY A 57 15.40 2.45 8.96
CA GLY A 57 14.27 1.53 9.16
C GLY A 57 12.95 2.11 8.64
N TYR A 58 12.68 3.39 8.89
CA TYR A 58 11.55 4.11 8.33
C TYR A 58 11.58 4.14 6.78
N LEU A 59 12.72 4.43 6.17
CA LEU A 59 12.87 4.47 4.71
C LEU A 59 12.67 3.09 4.08
N VAL A 60 13.17 2.03 4.71
CA VAL A 60 12.91 0.64 4.27
C VAL A 60 11.42 0.35 4.33
N LEU A 61 10.73 0.68 5.43
CA LEU A 61 9.29 0.50 5.54
C LEU A 61 8.53 1.23 4.43
N ALA A 62 8.96 2.46 4.12
CA ALA A 62 8.35 3.33 3.13
C ALA A 62 8.54 2.84 1.68
N TRP A 63 9.74 2.38 1.33
CA TRP A 63 10.14 2.15 -0.06
C TRP A 63 10.23 0.68 -0.46
N ALA A 64 10.10 -0.25 0.48
CA ALA A 64 10.21 -1.68 0.21
C ALA A 64 9.27 -2.14 -0.91
N GLY A 65 8.02 -1.66 -0.96
CA GLY A 65 7.04 -2.05 -1.98
C GLY A 65 7.55 -1.82 -3.40
N ASN A 66 7.86 -0.56 -3.68
CA ASN A 66 8.43 -0.13 -4.95
C ASN A 66 9.80 -0.79 -5.21
N THR A 67 10.66 -0.95 -4.21
CA THR A 67 11.99 -1.55 -4.38
C THR A 67 11.88 -3.02 -4.77
N THR A 68 11.04 -3.80 -4.07
CA THR A 68 10.78 -5.21 -4.38
C THR A 68 10.22 -5.36 -5.79
N LEU A 69 9.23 -4.55 -6.18
CA LEU A 69 8.68 -4.60 -7.53
C LEU A 69 9.70 -4.25 -8.60
N ALA A 70 10.47 -3.18 -8.38
CA ALA A 70 11.48 -2.74 -9.33
C ALA A 70 12.51 -3.86 -9.56
N LEU A 71 12.99 -4.50 -8.50
CA LEU A 71 13.90 -5.65 -8.61
C LEU A 71 13.28 -6.82 -9.37
N LEU A 72 12.03 -7.19 -9.07
CA LEU A 72 11.34 -8.31 -9.77
C LEU A 72 11.08 -8.02 -11.25
N LEU A 73 10.83 -6.75 -11.59
CA LEU A 73 10.60 -6.32 -12.96
C LEU A 73 11.91 -5.91 -13.67
N SER A 74 13.07 -6.09 -13.05
CA SER A 74 14.37 -5.63 -13.57
C SER A 74 14.39 -4.14 -13.94
N LEU A 75 13.68 -3.33 -13.16
CA LEU A 75 13.62 -1.87 -13.27
C LEU A 75 14.41 -1.22 -12.12
N PRO A 76 14.93 0.00 -12.30
CA PRO A 76 15.54 0.73 -11.21
C PRO A 76 14.46 1.25 -10.22
N PRO A 77 14.64 1.06 -8.90
CA PRO A 77 13.76 1.64 -7.89
C PRO A 77 13.61 3.17 -8.04
N ALA A 78 12.39 3.69 -7.86
CA ALA A 78 12.08 5.12 -7.96
C ALA A 78 13.03 6.06 -7.17
N TRP A 79 13.50 5.65 -5.99
CA TRP A 79 14.41 6.46 -5.17
C TRP A 79 15.84 6.55 -5.74
N LEU A 80 16.22 5.68 -6.69
CA LEU A 80 17.50 5.78 -7.42
C LEU A 80 17.42 6.71 -8.63
N VAL A 81 16.23 6.85 -9.23
CA VAL A 81 16.04 7.60 -10.48
C VAL A 81 15.39 8.97 -10.28
N SER A 82 14.87 9.24 -9.09
CA SER A 82 14.22 10.50 -8.76
C SER A 82 14.65 11.00 -7.37
N PRO A 83 14.95 12.30 -7.19
CA PRO A 83 15.17 12.87 -5.87
C PRO A 83 13.86 13.06 -5.07
N ALA A 84 12.69 12.95 -5.71
CA ALA A 84 11.41 13.24 -5.06
C ALA A 84 11.12 12.33 -3.84
N PRO A 85 11.36 11.00 -3.87
CA PRO A 85 11.23 10.15 -2.68
C PRO A 85 12.16 10.59 -1.54
N TRP A 86 13.40 10.98 -1.83
CA TRP A 86 14.33 11.47 -0.80
C TRP A 86 13.80 12.72 -0.12
N ILE A 87 13.39 13.72 -0.91
CA ILE A 87 12.85 14.98 -0.39
C ILE A 87 11.60 14.72 0.45
N VAL A 88 10.61 14.02 -0.09
CA VAL A 88 9.33 13.80 0.58
C VAL A 88 9.50 13.02 1.88
N TYR A 89 10.16 11.86 1.81
CA TYR A 89 10.17 10.95 2.95
C TYR A 89 11.11 11.42 4.05
N LEU A 90 12.26 12.03 3.72
CA LEU A 90 13.14 12.61 4.74
C LEU A 90 12.53 13.84 5.40
N LEU A 91 11.88 14.74 4.65
CA LEU A 91 11.21 15.90 5.26
C LEU A 91 10.09 15.45 6.20
N VAL A 92 9.28 14.48 5.79
CA VAL A 92 8.25 13.92 6.65
C VAL A 92 8.86 13.22 7.86
N TYR A 93 9.93 12.44 7.70
CA TYR A 93 10.63 11.82 8.82
C TYR A 93 11.09 12.87 9.84
N LEU A 94 11.86 13.87 9.40
CA LEU A 94 12.42 14.92 10.24
C LEU A 94 11.34 15.75 10.94
N LEU A 95 10.21 15.97 10.26
CA LEU A 95 9.10 16.71 10.83
C LEU A 95 8.23 15.88 11.77
N PHE A 96 8.05 14.57 11.54
CA PHE A 96 7.04 13.78 12.25
C PHE A 96 7.60 12.87 13.35
N ILE A 97 8.81 12.33 13.17
CA ILE A 97 9.39 11.37 14.12
C ILE A 97 10.13 12.12 15.25
N PRO A 98 11.17 12.96 14.99
CA PRO A 98 11.91 13.63 16.06
C PRO A 98 11.08 14.62 16.88
N THR A 99 10.09 15.29 16.26
CA THR A 99 9.23 16.27 16.94
C THR A 99 8.17 15.63 17.85
N GLY A 100 7.97 14.31 17.74
CA GLY A 100 6.93 13.61 18.49
C GLY A 100 5.53 13.70 17.88
N LEU A 101 5.32 14.30 16.70
CA LEU A 101 4.00 14.37 16.07
C LEU A 101 3.41 12.98 15.76
N SER A 102 4.21 12.06 15.22
CA SER A 102 3.73 10.68 14.96
C SER A 102 3.38 9.93 16.24
N PRO A 103 4.26 9.87 17.27
CA PRO A 103 3.90 9.33 18.58
C PRO A 103 2.62 9.95 19.16
N TYR A 104 2.48 11.28 19.09
CA TYR A 104 1.30 11.99 19.56
C TYR A 104 0.03 11.52 18.83
N ILE A 105 0.07 11.37 17.50
CA ILE A 105 -1.05 10.86 16.71
C ILE A 105 -1.36 9.41 17.08
N VAL A 106 -0.35 8.57 17.28
CA VAL A 106 -0.53 7.16 17.73
C VAL A 106 -1.26 7.10 19.08
N ASP A 107 -0.95 8.03 19.99
CA ASP A 107 -1.53 8.06 21.33
C ASP A 107 -2.97 8.60 21.36
N HIS A 108 -3.31 9.56 20.48
CA HIS A 108 -4.61 10.25 20.53
C HIS A 108 -5.58 9.81 19.44
N VAL A 109 -5.09 9.22 18.35
CA VAL A 109 -5.89 8.83 17.18
C VAL A 109 -5.55 7.41 16.75
N PRO A 110 -5.78 6.39 17.61
CA PRO A 110 -5.45 5.00 17.28
C PRO A 110 -6.22 4.46 16.07
N GLN A 111 -7.33 5.11 15.70
CA GLN A 111 -8.16 4.79 14.52
C GLN A 111 -7.58 5.34 13.21
N GLY A 112 -6.71 6.34 13.25
CA GLY A 112 -6.21 7.05 12.06
C GLY A 112 -5.08 6.34 11.31
N VAL A 113 -4.41 5.37 11.95
CA VAL A 113 -3.28 4.62 11.37
C VAL A 113 -3.70 3.74 10.17
N THR A 114 -5.00 3.50 10.02
CA THR A 114 -5.56 2.47 9.15
C THR A 114 -5.85 2.91 7.71
N ILE A 115 -5.94 4.21 7.42
CA ILE A 115 -6.54 4.70 6.16
C ILE A 115 -5.55 4.80 4.96
N GLY A 116 -4.25 4.52 5.12
CA GLY A 116 -3.26 4.87 4.09
C GLY A 116 -2.72 3.78 3.14
N SER A 117 -3.23 2.54 3.13
CA SER A 117 -2.67 1.47 2.24
C SER A 117 -3.08 1.57 0.77
N ILE A 118 -3.92 2.55 0.46
CA ILE A 118 -4.41 2.91 -0.88
C ILE A 118 -3.25 3.19 -1.82
N ALA A 119 -2.11 3.60 -1.28
CA ALA A 119 -1.08 4.23 -2.07
C ALA A 119 -0.22 3.28 -2.91
N GLY A 120 0.23 2.19 -2.29
CA GLY A 120 1.09 1.21 -2.94
C GLY A 120 0.42 0.53 -4.14
N MET A 121 -0.90 0.36 -4.10
CA MET A 121 -1.63 -0.33 -5.18
C MET A 121 -1.77 0.52 -6.45
N LEU A 122 -1.98 1.84 -6.31
CA LEU A 122 -2.06 2.76 -7.45
C LEU A 122 -0.72 2.87 -8.18
N GLU A 123 0.39 2.83 -7.45
CA GLU A 123 1.73 2.88 -8.04
C GLU A 123 2.13 1.54 -8.67
N ALA A 124 1.81 0.43 -8.01
CA ALA A 124 2.09 -0.92 -8.50
C ALA A 124 1.36 -1.21 -9.84
N SER A 125 0.05 -0.92 -9.89
CA SER A 125 -0.77 -1.15 -11.10
C SER A 125 -0.29 -0.37 -12.33
N GLY A 126 0.24 0.84 -12.16
CA GLY A 126 0.83 1.62 -13.25
C GLY A 126 2.12 0.99 -13.81
N LYS A 127 2.98 0.47 -12.94
CA LYS A 127 4.26 -0.13 -13.35
C LYS A 127 4.07 -1.47 -14.04
N PHE A 128 3.09 -2.27 -13.63
CA PHE A 128 2.78 -3.54 -14.30
C PHE A 128 2.29 -3.32 -15.72
N HIS A 129 1.37 -2.38 -15.93
CA HIS A 129 0.85 -2.11 -17.27
C HIS A 129 1.93 -1.55 -18.20
N ALA A 130 2.84 -0.71 -17.67
CA ALA A 130 3.96 -0.17 -18.42
C ALA A 130 5.08 -1.19 -18.70
N ALA A 131 5.33 -2.12 -17.78
CA ALA A 131 6.34 -3.17 -17.94
C ALA A 131 5.86 -4.33 -18.83
N ALA A 132 4.54 -4.58 -18.85
CA ALA A 132 3.91 -5.64 -19.63
C ALA A 132 3.74 -5.30 -21.12
N GLN A 133 4.61 -4.49 -21.73
CA GLN A 133 4.51 -4.00 -23.12
C GLN A 133 4.20 -5.11 -24.15
N GLY A 134 2.93 -5.45 -24.33
CA GLY A 134 2.47 -6.54 -25.20
C GLY A 134 2.57 -7.96 -24.62
N HIS A 135 2.95 -8.14 -23.35
CA HIS A 135 2.97 -9.46 -22.71
C HIS A 135 1.74 -9.67 -21.82
N GLU A 136 1.01 -10.75 -22.06
CA GLU A 136 -0.10 -11.15 -21.20
C GLU A 136 0.43 -11.55 -19.81
N VAL A 137 0.10 -10.73 -18.82
CA VAL A 137 0.42 -11.03 -17.42
C VAL A 137 -0.74 -11.83 -16.82
N SER A 138 -0.43 -13.03 -16.34
CA SER A 138 -1.42 -13.89 -15.69
C SER A 138 -2.02 -13.25 -14.44
N ALA A 139 -3.26 -13.66 -14.09
CA ALA A 139 -3.92 -13.29 -12.85
C ALA A 139 -3.07 -13.56 -11.61
N TRP A 140 -2.36 -14.70 -11.62
CA TRP A 140 -1.48 -15.12 -10.54
C TRP A 140 -0.31 -14.16 -10.37
N THR A 141 0.34 -13.77 -11.47
CA THR A 141 1.45 -12.82 -11.45
C THR A 141 1.00 -11.46 -10.89
N TYR A 142 -0.14 -10.93 -11.34
CA TYR A 142 -0.69 -9.68 -10.81
C TYR A 142 -1.01 -9.75 -9.32
N THR A 143 -1.61 -10.86 -8.88
CA THR A 143 -1.95 -11.12 -7.48
C THR A 143 -0.69 -11.12 -6.62
N LEU A 144 0.34 -11.88 -7.03
CA LEU A 144 1.59 -12.01 -6.30
C LEU A 144 2.35 -10.69 -6.22
N LEU A 145 2.49 -9.99 -7.35
CA LEU A 145 3.19 -8.71 -7.39
C LEU A 145 2.45 -7.65 -6.59
N SER A 146 1.11 -7.57 -6.65
CA SER A 146 0.33 -6.64 -5.82
C SER A 146 0.50 -6.94 -4.33
N THR A 147 0.51 -8.22 -3.96
CA THR A 147 0.77 -8.66 -2.58
C THR A 147 2.13 -8.18 -2.10
N LEU A 148 3.18 -8.41 -2.89
CA LEU A 148 4.54 -7.99 -2.56
C LEU A 148 4.67 -6.47 -2.49
N ALA A 149 4.05 -5.74 -3.42
CA ALA A 149 4.08 -4.28 -3.46
C ALA A 149 3.52 -3.64 -2.18
N ILE A 150 2.47 -4.22 -1.63
CA ILE A 150 1.77 -3.66 -0.46
C ILE A 150 2.38 -4.16 0.85
N SER A 151 2.81 -5.42 0.91
CA SER A 151 3.23 -6.07 2.16
C SER A 151 4.73 -6.11 2.42
N SER A 152 5.58 -5.85 1.42
CA SER A 152 7.04 -6.03 1.58
C SER A 152 7.65 -5.11 2.65
N GLY A 153 7.11 -3.91 2.89
CA GLY A 153 7.61 -3.02 3.94
C GLY A 153 7.50 -3.62 5.33
N GLY A 154 6.29 -4.04 5.72
CA GLY A 154 6.07 -4.72 6.99
C GLY A 154 6.83 -6.06 7.07
N PHE A 155 6.91 -6.77 5.95
CA PHE A 155 7.66 -8.02 5.86
C PHE A 155 9.15 -7.81 6.15
N LEU A 156 9.83 -6.88 5.46
CA LEU A 156 11.27 -6.63 5.62
C LEU A 156 11.59 -6.03 6.99
N VAL A 157 10.79 -5.08 7.48
CA VAL A 157 10.97 -4.52 8.83
C VAL A 157 10.84 -5.60 9.90
N SER A 158 9.91 -6.54 9.75
CA SER A 158 9.77 -7.67 10.66
C SER A 158 10.90 -8.68 10.49
N LEU A 159 11.29 -9.01 9.25
CA LEU A 159 12.33 -10.00 8.96
C LEU A 159 13.68 -9.59 9.55
N PHE A 160 14.04 -8.31 9.46
CA PHE A 160 15.34 -7.80 9.96
C PHE A 160 15.25 -7.10 11.32
N ASN A 161 14.07 -7.07 11.95
CA ASN A 161 13.77 -6.30 13.17
C ASN A 161 14.31 -4.86 13.12
N LEU A 162 14.04 -4.17 12.02
CA LEU A 162 14.57 -2.81 11.81
C LEU A 162 14.05 -1.78 12.82
N HIS A 163 12.97 -2.11 13.52
CA HIS A 163 12.35 -1.28 14.55
C HIS A 163 13.01 -1.44 15.94
N GLU A 164 14.04 -2.27 16.07
CA GLU A 164 14.81 -2.46 17.30
C GLU A 164 16.20 -1.84 17.21
N ALA A 165 16.83 -1.61 18.38
CA ALA A 165 18.17 -1.04 18.47
C ALA A 165 19.25 -1.97 17.89
N SER A 166 19.02 -3.28 17.87
CA SER A 166 19.91 -4.26 17.25
C SER A 166 19.19 -5.05 16.16
N TYR A 167 19.69 -4.92 14.93
CA TYR A 167 19.14 -5.65 13.79
C TYR A 167 19.50 -7.13 13.87
N HIS A 168 18.49 -7.97 13.70
CA HIS A 168 18.67 -9.42 13.69
C HIS A 168 17.54 -10.07 12.90
N LEU A 169 17.84 -11.22 12.29
CA LEU A 169 16.85 -11.97 11.55
C LEU A 169 15.79 -12.53 12.51
N SER A 170 14.52 -12.38 12.16
CA SER A 170 13.41 -13.05 12.83
C SER A 170 12.36 -13.56 11.86
N VAL A 171 11.42 -14.33 12.39
CA VAL A 171 10.27 -14.81 11.61
C VAL A 171 9.39 -13.60 11.27
N PRO A 172 9.16 -13.34 9.96
CA PRO A 172 8.24 -12.30 9.52
C PRO A 172 6.88 -12.43 10.20
N SER A 173 6.26 -11.30 10.54
CA SER A 173 4.97 -11.25 11.24
C SER A 173 3.89 -12.10 10.60
N VAL A 174 3.92 -12.27 9.28
CA VAL A 174 2.97 -13.10 8.51
C VAL A 174 3.13 -14.61 8.82
N PHE A 175 4.32 -15.05 9.20
CA PHE A 175 4.64 -16.46 9.46
C PHE A 175 4.74 -16.80 10.95
N ARG A 176 4.54 -15.82 11.85
CA ARG A 176 4.56 -16.11 13.30
C ARG A 176 3.38 -17.00 13.67
N ARG A 177 3.64 -17.99 14.53
CA ARG A 177 2.59 -18.89 15.04
C ARG A 177 1.54 -18.07 15.80
N GLY A 178 0.25 -18.38 15.57
CA GLY A 178 -0.87 -17.74 16.28
C GLY A 178 -1.37 -16.40 15.71
N VAL A 179 -0.77 -15.89 14.62
CA VAL A 179 -1.19 -14.64 13.97
C VAL A 179 -2.60 -14.76 13.36
N GLY A 180 -2.92 -15.96 12.85
CA GLY A 180 -4.21 -16.28 12.23
C GLY A 180 -4.52 -15.43 11.00
N VAL A 181 -5.70 -15.65 10.41
CA VAL A 181 -6.15 -14.96 9.19
C VAL A 181 -6.13 -13.43 9.38
N TRP A 182 -6.51 -12.96 10.56
CA TRP A 182 -6.63 -11.54 10.87
C TRP A 182 -5.30 -10.80 10.98
N GLY A 183 -4.24 -11.45 11.49
CA GLY A 183 -2.93 -10.83 11.52
C GLY A 183 -2.24 -10.84 10.15
N THR A 184 -2.65 -11.73 9.26
CA THR A 184 -2.21 -11.78 7.84
C THR A 184 -3.15 -11.03 6.89
N MET A 185 -4.18 -10.35 7.40
CA MET A 185 -5.26 -9.79 6.59
C MET A 185 -4.75 -8.80 5.54
N ASP A 186 -3.71 -8.02 5.83
CA ASP A 186 -3.16 -7.05 4.86
C ASP A 186 -2.60 -7.75 3.61
N VAL A 187 -1.99 -8.93 3.80
CA VAL A 187 -1.43 -9.75 2.71
C VAL A 187 -2.56 -10.31 1.85
N TRP A 188 -3.60 -10.87 2.49
CA TRP A 188 -4.77 -11.40 1.78
C TRP A 188 -5.57 -10.30 1.07
N ALA A 189 -5.76 -9.16 1.73
CA ALA A 189 -6.44 -8.01 1.15
C ALA A 189 -5.68 -7.51 -0.08
N ALA A 190 -4.35 -7.38 0.01
CA ALA A 190 -3.49 -7.00 -1.11
C ALA A 190 -3.57 -7.99 -2.29
N ALA A 191 -3.57 -9.30 -1.99
CA ALA A 191 -3.73 -10.35 -2.99
C ALA A 191 -5.09 -10.24 -3.70
N LEU A 192 -6.18 -10.20 -2.93
CA LEU A 192 -7.54 -10.12 -3.46
C LEU A 192 -7.78 -8.82 -4.23
N ALA A 193 -7.22 -7.70 -3.78
CA ALA A 193 -7.29 -6.44 -4.50
C ALA A 193 -6.53 -6.50 -5.83
N GLY A 194 -5.34 -7.11 -5.86
CA GLY A 194 -4.59 -7.35 -7.10
C GLY A 194 -5.33 -8.24 -8.08
N LEU A 195 -5.93 -9.34 -7.58
CA LEU A 195 -6.76 -10.24 -8.38
C LEU A 195 -8.00 -9.52 -8.92
N GLY A 196 -8.72 -8.80 -8.08
CA GLY A 196 -9.91 -8.04 -8.45
C GLY A 196 -9.59 -6.97 -9.50
N TYR A 197 -8.46 -6.27 -9.35
CA TYR A 197 -7.98 -5.31 -10.35
C TYR A 197 -7.74 -6.00 -11.70
N TRP A 198 -7.03 -7.13 -11.70
CA TRP A 198 -6.78 -7.90 -12.93
C TRP A 198 -8.09 -8.34 -13.58
N VAL A 199 -9.02 -8.92 -12.83
CA VAL A 199 -10.33 -9.36 -13.35
C VAL A 199 -11.08 -8.19 -13.99
N MET A 200 -11.16 -7.05 -13.31
CA MET A 200 -11.91 -5.89 -13.80
C MET A 200 -11.35 -5.28 -15.08
N VAL A 201 -10.02 -5.36 -15.30
CA VAL A 201 -9.34 -4.72 -16.44
C VAL A 201 -9.09 -5.71 -17.58
N SER A 202 -8.94 -7.00 -17.28
CA SER A 202 -8.53 -8.02 -18.25
C SER A 202 -9.66 -8.94 -18.70
N VAL A 203 -10.72 -9.11 -17.92
CA VAL A 203 -11.83 -10.02 -18.27
C VAL A 203 -13.01 -9.20 -18.80
N GLY A 204 -13.43 -9.48 -20.05
CA GLY A 204 -14.64 -8.89 -20.62
C GLY A 204 -15.88 -9.43 -19.92
N MET A 205 -16.93 -8.61 -19.75
CA MET A 205 -18.19 -9.12 -19.18
C MET A 205 -18.83 -10.18 -20.09
N ASP A 206 -18.56 -10.14 -21.38
CA ASP A 206 -19.01 -11.14 -22.35
C ASP A 206 -18.41 -12.53 -22.03
N ASP A 207 -17.13 -12.60 -21.63
CA ASP A 207 -16.48 -13.86 -21.23
C ASP A 207 -17.09 -14.42 -19.94
N VAL A 208 -17.42 -13.55 -18.98
CA VAL A 208 -18.09 -13.93 -17.72
C VAL A 208 -19.51 -14.43 -17.97
N GLN A 209 -20.27 -13.74 -18.83
CA GLN A 209 -21.63 -14.13 -19.19
C GLN A 209 -21.64 -15.49 -19.90
N ALA A 210 -20.70 -15.71 -20.82
CA ALA A 210 -20.52 -16.99 -21.50
C ALA A 210 -20.16 -18.12 -20.53
N MET A 211 -19.25 -17.86 -19.58
CA MET A 211 -18.84 -18.85 -18.57
C MET A 211 -19.99 -19.24 -17.62
N LEU A 212 -20.86 -18.29 -17.28
CA LEU A 212 -21.97 -18.50 -16.34
C LEU A 212 -23.29 -18.89 -17.03
N GLY A 213 -23.33 -18.97 -18.36
CA GLY A 213 -24.53 -19.30 -19.13
C GLY A 213 -25.62 -18.22 -19.08
N PHE A 214 -25.26 -16.96 -18.79
CA PHE A 214 -26.19 -15.83 -18.74
C PHE A 214 -26.24 -15.07 -20.07
N ASP A 215 -26.57 -15.74 -21.17
CA ASP A 215 -26.70 -15.12 -22.51
C ASP A 215 -27.83 -14.06 -22.63
N ARG A 216 -28.64 -13.88 -21.58
CA ARG A 216 -29.95 -13.21 -21.69
C ARG A 216 -29.97 -11.71 -21.41
N TRP A 217 -28.88 -11.10 -20.95
CA TRP A 217 -28.97 -9.75 -20.39
C TRP A 217 -28.64 -8.63 -21.37
N GLY A 218 -28.09 -8.93 -22.56
CA GLY A 218 -27.90 -7.94 -23.64
C GLY A 218 -27.01 -6.74 -23.29
N VAL A 219 -26.38 -6.75 -22.10
CA VAL A 219 -25.48 -5.69 -21.65
C VAL A 219 -24.08 -6.01 -22.18
N LYS A 220 -23.72 -5.41 -23.32
CA LYS A 220 -22.33 -5.32 -23.76
C LYS A 220 -21.57 -4.40 -22.80
N SER A 221 -20.96 -4.97 -21.77
CA SER A 221 -20.11 -4.20 -20.88
C SER A 221 -18.66 -4.47 -21.23
N THR A 222 -17.99 -3.43 -21.70
CA THR A 222 -16.53 -3.44 -21.87
C THR A 222 -15.85 -3.61 -20.52
N ALA A 223 -14.60 -4.11 -20.53
CA ALA A 223 -13.74 -4.10 -19.35
C ALA A 223 -13.74 -2.72 -18.66
N MET A 224 -13.62 -2.72 -17.33
CA MET A 224 -13.62 -1.49 -16.55
C MET A 224 -12.36 -0.69 -16.86
N ASP A 225 -12.48 0.64 -16.94
CA ASP A 225 -11.30 1.48 -17.09
C ASP A 225 -10.34 1.27 -15.89
N SER A 226 -9.03 1.29 -16.17
CA SER A 226 -7.99 1.01 -15.17
C SER A 226 -8.12 1.86 -13.91
N LEU A 227 -8.62 3.08 -14.03
CA LEU A 227 -8.68 4.03 -12.93
C LEU A 227 -9.88 3.77 -12.01
N SER A 228 -11.03 3.42 -12.58
CA SER A 228 -12.21 2.95 -11.86
C SER A 228 -11.91 1.63 -11.16
N ALA A 229 -11.24 0.68 -11.83
CA ALA A 229 -10.83 -0.59 -11.23
C ALA A 229 -9.89 -0.38 -10.03
N ARG A 230 -8.92 0.55 -10.17
CA ARG A 230 -8.06 0.97 -9.06
C ARG A 230 -8.86 1.54 -7.90
N THR A 231 -9.80 2.44 -8.18
CA THR A 231 -10.64 3.09 -7.16
C THR A 231 -11.44 2.06 -6.36
N VAL A 232 -12.04 1.08 -7.05
CA VAL A 232 -12.76 -0.03 -6.39
C VAL A 232 -11.82 -0.84 -5.49
N CYS A 233 -10.65 -1.22 -5.99
CA CYS A 233 -9.69 -2.00 -5.20
C CYS A 233 -9.15 -1.20 -4.00
N VAL A 234 -9.00 0.12 -4.15
CA VAL A 234 -8.56 1.05 -3.11
C VAL A 234 -9.59 1.10 -1.97
N LEU A 235 -10.86 1.23 -2.32
CA LEU A 235 -11.96 1.23 -1.36
C LEU A 235 -12.10 -0.12 -0.66
N PHE A 236 -11.94 -1.22 -1.41
CA PHE A 236 -11.93 -2.58 -0.86
C PHE A 236 -10.82 -2.78 0.17
N LEU A 237 -9.59 -2.41 -0.17
CA LEU A 237 -8.45 -2.46 0.77
C LEU A 237 -8.70 -1.60 2.00
N GLY A 238 -9.15 -0.36 1.81
CA GLY A 238 -9.49 0.54 2.90
C GLY A 238 -10.54 -0.07 3.84
N GLY A 239 -11.61 -0.64 3.28
CA GLY A 239 -12.68 -1.30 4.04
C GLY A 239 -12.18 -2.48 4.88
N ILE A 240 -11.35 -3.36 4.30
CA ILE A 240 -10.80 -4.50 5.04
C ILE A 240 -9.88 -4.04 6.18
N LEU A 241 -9.06 -3.02 5.93
CA LEU A 241 -8.15 -2.49 6.95
C LEU A 241 -8.94 -1.85 8.09
N ILE A 242 -9.97 -1.06 7.79
CA ILE A 242 -10.87 -0.48 8.79
C ILE A 242 -11.52 -1.59 9.61
N LEU A 243 -12.04 -2.64 8.96
CA LEU A 243 -12.64 -3.78 9.65
C LEU A 243 -11.63 -4.47 10.60
N ARG A 244 -10.39 -4.67 10.15
CA ARG A 244 -9.31 -5.22 10.98
C ARG A 244 -9.03 -4.33 12.19
N ALA A 245 -8.97 -3.02 12.01
CA ALA A 245 -8.72 -2.08 13.09
C ALA A 245 -9.86 -2.09 14.13
N VAL A 246 -11.11 -2.02 13.68
CA VAL A 246 -12.30 -2.10 14.54
C VAL A 246 -12.28 -3.40 15.34
N ARG A 247 -12.05 -4.54 14.70
CA ARG A 247 -11.96 -5.84 15.40
C ARG A 247 -10.85 -5.84 16.44
N THR A 248 -9.67 -5.32 16.10
CA THR A 248 -8.52 -5.29 17.02
C THR A 248 -8.83 -4.44 18.26
N GLN A 249 -9.58 -3.34 18.09
CA GLN A 249 -10.05 -2.52 19.20
C GLN A 249 -11.06 -3.26 20.08
N LEU A 250 -12.08 -3.90 19.49
CA LEU A 250 -13.08 -4.67 20.23
C LEU A 250 -12.48 -5.82 21.05
N VAL A 251 -11.48 -6.52 20.48
CA VAL A 251 -10.77 -7.61 21.19
C VAL A 251 -9.90 -7.05 22.32
N SER A 252 -9.34 -5.86 22.17
CA SER A 252 -8.53 -5.20 23.20
C SER A 252 -9.38 -4.73 24.39
N THR A 253 -10.58 -4.19 24.13
CA THR A 253 -11.49 -3.73 25.19
C THR A 253 -12.09 -4.88 25.98
N SER A 254 -12.37 -6.03 25.36
CA SER A 254 -12.92 -7.21 26.05
C SER A 254 -11.98 -7.86 27.07
N LYS A 255 -10.69 -7.52 27.05
CA LYS A 255 -9.67 -8.11 27.94
C LYS A 255 -9.35 -7.24 29.17
N LYS A 256 -9.97 -6.08 29.30
CA LYS A 256 -9.87 -5.20 30.47
C LYS A 256 -11.05 -5.44 31.37
#